data_AF-A0A1F8BLV0-F1
#
_entry.id   AF-A0A1F8BLV0-F1
#
_cell.length_a   1.000
_cell.length_b   1.000
_cell.length_c   1.000
_cell.angle_alpha   90.00
_cell.angle_beta   90.00
_cell.angle_gamma   90.00
#
_symmetry.space_group_name_H-M   'P 1'
#
loop_
_entity.id
_entity.type
_entity.pdbx_description
1 polymer ?
#
loop_
_entity_poly.entity_id
_entity_poly.type
_entity_poly.pdbx_seq_one_letter_code
_entity_poly.pdbx_strand_id
1 'polypeptide(L)'
;MKEIDVATFLSLEKTAKPDRLTAEEVGNLISAFGNNEAKAATLIAMDVGFLYSSYDLQQSMKALQGNNIGWNMSTNNAFGYCKNSLSPIGLVALETLNENGTEYGYTKTGYGERIGNPLAGLLLAFSERYSEISLSELFGGTSSNAKPVQAKSSIGTVDYKFRTPTLRLQIFWELATSDQPITWKDLHDRLNIGVYGQLSNHINELARDNVISFQSKGFDKPYKMYSLFRDHPVEPPSPTPSTRGRMKSLTKEVYEIVQTLAGWFTTEQVIETYFEKFPEKREKRSLPKEIYRVLRHMEKSDYLAVGRFSKEFASEISLSESQRSTLVELLTIIDGFQNQDSDLIELGKREAMGIKMDPERFSKLMAKAREHSPRANAISMQETKLLLYGIVKENPNITASQATRILEQQHNKKLKIRTVVEYLDELKKENMIKLNKRKRSNYWTAIDL
;
A
#
# COMPACT_ATOMS: atom_id res chain seq x y z
N MET A 1 27.85 12.96 46.47
CA MET A 1 28.62 12.91 45.21
C MET A 1 29.56 11.72 45.25
N LYS A 2 29.27 10.68 44.47
CA LYS A 2 30.25 9.70 44.02
C LYS A 2 30.33 9.89 42.51
N GLU A 3 31.45 10.41 42.03
CA GLU A 3 31.72 10.43 40.60
C GLU A 3 31.77 8.99 40.10
N ILE A 4 30.85 8.65 39.20
CA ILE A 4 30.97 7.45 38.40
C ILE A 4 31.97 7.82 37.31
N ASP A 5 33.14 7.19 37.36
CA ASP A 5 34.21 7.35 36.39
C ASP A 5 33.69 7.02 34.97
N VAL A 6 33.52 8.05 34.16
CA VAL A 6 33.06 8.01 32.76
C VAL A 6 33.98 7.13 31.91
N ALA A 7 35.25 6.98 32.28
CA ALA A 7 36.18 6.10 31.58
C ALA A 7 35.85 4.61 31.78
N THR A 8 35.33 4.23 32.96
CA THR A 8 34.92 2.85 33.25
C THR A 8 33.61 2.46 32.54
N PHE A 9 32.71 3.42 32.29
CA PHE A 9 31.48 3.19 31.51
C PHE A 9 31.76 3.03 30.01
N LEU A 10 32.74 3.78 29.48
CA LEU A 10 33.17 3.69 28.07
C LEU A 10 34.07 2.47 27.78
N SER A 11 34.70 1.88 28.79
CA SER A 11 35.58 0.71 28.60
C SER A 11 34.85 -0.63 28.49
N LEU A 12 33.57 -0.70 28.85
CA LEU A 12 32.77 -1.93 28.77
C LEU A 12 32.06 -2.13 27.42
N GLU A 13 32.04 -1.13 26.53
CA GLU A 13 31.40 -1.22 25.20
C GLU A 13 32.34 -1.68 24.08
N LYS A 14 33.62 -1.94 24.36
CA LYS A 14 34.54 -2.54 23.39
C LYS A 14 34.52 -4.06 23.52
N THR A 15 33.71 -4.70 22.68
CA THR A 15 33.82 -6.08 22.11
C THR A 15 32.53 -6.90 22.17
N ALA A 16 31.49 -6.44 21.49
CA ALA A 16 30.52 -7.31 20.86
C ALA A 16 30.04 -6.62 19.59
N LYS A 17 30.03 -7.33 18.44
CA LYS A 17 29.17 -6.87 17.34
C LYS A 17 27.77 -6.72 17.94
N PRO A 18 27.06 -5.60 17.74
CA PRO A 18 25.69 -5.52 18.23
C PRO A 18 24.93 -6.70 17.62
N ASP A 19 24.24 -7.47 18.45
CA ASP A 19 23.47 -8.62 17.97
C ASP A 19 22.51 -8.17 16.87
N ARG A 20 22.39 -8.98 15.81
CA ARG A 20 21.45 -8.75 14.71
C ARG A 20 20.06 -8.42 15.28
N LEU A 21 19.45 -7.33 14.82
CA LEU A 21 18.10 -6.97 15.25
C LEU A 21 17.09 -8.03 14.77
N THR A 22 16.11 -8.35 15.62
CA THR A 22 15.06 -9.31 15.24
C THR A 22 14.18 -8.74 14.13
N ALA A 23 13.52 -9.60 13.36
CA ALA A 23 12.60 -9.16 12.31
C ALA A 23 11.42 -8.37 12.90
N GLU A 24 10.97 -8.75 14.10
CA GLU A 24 9.93 -8.06 14.85
C GLU A 24 10.37 -6.66 15.30
N GLU A 25 11.62 -6.50 15.74
CA GLU A 25 12.18 -5.21 16.12
C GLU A 25 12.27 -4.27 14.92
N VAL A 26 12.81 -4.74 13.79
CA VAL A 26 12.82 -3.97 12.53
C VAL A 26 11.39 -3.63 12.08
N GLY A 27 10.48 -4.60 12.11
CA GLY A 27 9.07 -4.37 11.77
C GLY A 27 8.40 -3.31 12.65
N ASN A 28 8.74 -3.27 13.95
CA ASN A 28 8.30 -2.24 14.87
C ASN A 28 8.91 -0.87 14.54
N LEU A 29 10.21 -0.77 14.25
CA LEU A 29 10.87 0.49 13.87
C LEU A 29 10.26 1.08 12.59
N ILE A 30 10.10 0.27 11.55
CA ILE A 30 9.48 0.71 10.29
C ILE A 30 8.02 1.12 10.53
N SER A 31 7.28 0.39 11.35
CA SER A 31 5.90 0.76 11.70
C SER A 31 5.81 2.01 12.56
N ALA A 32 6.78 2.26 13.43
CA ALA A 32 6.77 3.40 14.32
C ALA A 32 7.06 4.69 13.55
N PHE A 33 8.14 4.71 12.76
CA PHE A 33 8.56 5.93 12.05
C PHE A 33 8.98 5.73 10.59
N GLY A 34 9.44 4.54 10.20
CA GLY A 34 9.92 4.29 8.83
C GLY A 34 8.84 4.30 7.74
N ASN A 35 7.57 4.37 8.12
CA ASN A 35 6.43 4.38 7.19
C ASN A 35 5.94 5.79 6.80
N ASN A 36 6.57 6.85 7.30
CA ASN A 36 6.20 8.23 6.99
C ASN A 36 7.33 9.21 7.34
N GLU A 37 7.68 10.08 6.41
CA GLU A 37 8.78 11.04 6.52
C GLU A 37 8.62 11.95 7.74
N ALA A 38 7.42 12.46 8.02
CA ALA A 38 7.21 13.36 9.16
C ALA A 38 7.43 12.68 10.52
N LYS A 39 7.19 11.36 10.63
CA LYS A 39 7.48 10.63 11.87
C LYS A 39 8.99 10.45 12.07
N ALA A 40 9.70 10.08 11.01
CA ALA A 40 11.16 9.94 11.04
C ALA A 40 11.83 11.30 11.32
N ALA A 41 11.35 12.37 10.67
CA ALA A 41 11.80 13.74 10.90
C ALA A 41 11.52 14.22 12.34
N THR A 42 10.36 13.85 12.91
CA THR A 42 10.04 14.14 14.33
C THR A 42 11.07 13.52 15.27
N LEU A 43 11.48 12.27 15.02
CA LEU A 43 12.50 11.63 15.84
C LEU A 43 13.84 12.36 15.73
N ILE A 44 14.31 12.68 14.52
CA ILE A 44 15.57 13.39 14.30
C ILE A 44 15.56 14.80 14.90
N ALA A 45 14.42 15.49 14.86
CA ALA A 45 14.28 16.84 15.40
C ALA A 45 14.54 16.92 16.91
N MET A 46 14.27 15.85 17.66
CA MET A 46 14.52 15.79 19.10
C MET A 46 16.02 15.61 19.41
N ASP A 47 16.50 16.17 20.52
CA ASP A 47 17.85 15.94 21.04
C ASP A 47 17.80 15.16 22.37
N VAL A 48 18.87 14.41 22.65
CA VAL A 48 19.02 13.72 23.94
C VAL A 48 19.24 14.75 25.05
N GLY A 49 18.61 14.52 26.21
CA GLY A 49 18.72 15.42 27.37
C GLY A 49 17.77 16.63 27.34
N PHE A 50 16.93 16.75 26.30
CA PHE A 50 15.92 17.80 26.20
C PHE A 50 14.51 17.21 26.34
N LEU A 51 13.71 17.85 27.19
CA LEU A 51 12.30 17.54 27.39
C LEU A 51 11.45 18.43 26.48
N TYR A 52 10.71 17.81 25.57
CA TYR A 52 9.87 18.51 24.61
C TYR A 52 8.40 18.45 25.03
N SER A 53 7.80 19.60 25.33
CA SER A 53 6.33 19.73 25.35
C SER A 53 5.76 19.67 23.93
N SER A 54 4.42 19.63 23.82
CA SER A 54 3.75 19.67 22.53
C SER A 54 4.05 20.95 21.73
N TYR A 55 4.25 22.07 22.43
CA TYR A 55 4.61 23.35 21.83
C TYR A 55 6.09 23.36 21.39
N ASP A 56 7.00 22.92 22.26
CA ASP A 56 8.45 22.93 21.97
C ASP A 56 8.77 22.06 20.74
N LEU A 57 8.14 20.89 20.65
CA LEU A 57 8.33 20.00 19.51
C LEU A 57 7.80 20.61 18.21
N GLN A 58 6.65 21.30 18.26
CA GLN A 58 6.12 22.01 17.09
C GLN A 58 7.07 23.13 16.66
N GLN A 59 7.56 23.95 17.59
CA GLN A 59 8.50 25.03 17.27
C GLN A 59 9.81 24.48 16.72
N SER A 60 10.32 23.38 17.27
CA SER A 60 11.52 22.70 16.76
C SER A 60 11.33 22.23 15.32
N MET A 61 10.24 21.51 15.04
CA MET A 61 9.91 21.06 13.68
C MET A 61 9.72 22.20 12.69
N LYS A 62 9.19 23.34 13.13
CA LYS A 62 9.03 24.53 12.30
C LYS A 62 10.37 25.23 12.05
N ALA A 63 11.17 25.41 13.09
CA ALA A 63 12.48 26.07 13.01
C ALA A 63 13.44 25.32 12.08
N LEU A 64 13.44 23.99 12.12
CA LEU A 64 14.26 23.15 11.25
C LEU A 64 13.92 23.28 9.76
N GLN A 65 12.74 23.79 9.38
CA GLN A 65 12.38 24.02 7.97
C GLN A 65 12.85 25.39 7.45
N GLY A 66 13.35 26.29 8.31
CA GLY A 66 13.74 27.64 7.94
C GLY A 66 12.58 28.47 7.39
N ASN A 67 12.86 29.27 6.35
CA ASN A 67 11.86 30.21 5.79
C ASN A 67 10.82 29.53 4.89
N ASN A 68 11.21 28.45 4.21
CA ASN A 68 10.34 27.74 3.29
C ASN A 68 9.68 26.57 4.04
N ILE A 69 8.48 26.77 4.56
CA ILE A 69 7.81 25.74 5.36
C ILE A 69 7.05 24.76 4.44
N GLY A 70 7.59 23.54 4.28
CA GLY A 70 6.94 22.46 3.53
C GLY A 70 5.68 21.93 4.21
N TRP A 71 5.71 21.80 5.55
CA TRP A 71 4.53 21.46 6.33
C TRP A 71 4.54 22.14 7.71
N ASN A 72 3.61 23.06 7.91
CA ASN A 72 3.29 23.61 9.21
C ASN A 72 2.33 22.67 9.96
N MET A 73 2.90 21.71 10.69
CA MET A 73 2.12 20.73 11.46
C MET A 73 1.42 21.39 12.67
N SER A 74 0.24 20.88 13.04
CA SER A 74 -0.38 21.26 14.32
C SER A 74 0.42 20.70 15.50
N THR A 75 0.31 21.33 16.66
CA THR A 75 0.94 20.92 17.93
C THR A 75 0.72 19.44 18.25
N ASN A 76 -0.48 18.93 17.98
CA ASN A 76 -0.86 17.56 18.31
C ASN A 76 -0.31 16.50 17.36
N ASN A 77 0.18 16.85 16.17
CA ASN A 77 0.62 15.84 15.21
C ASN A 77 1.97 15.22 15.61
N ALA A 78 3.02 16.02 15.75
CA ALA A 78 4.36 15.53 16.12
C ALA A 78 4.34 14.90 17.52
N PHE A 79 3.70 15.58 18.48
CA PHE A 79 3.52 15.06 19.84
C PHE A 79 2.68 13.76 19.86
N GLY A 80 1.70 13.66 18.96
CA GLY A 80 0.94 12.44 18.73
C GLY A 80 1.76 11.29 18.17
N TYR A 81 2.80 11.55 17.37
CA TYR A 81 3.74 10.51 16.93
C TYR A 81 4.59 9.99 18.08
N CYS A 82 5.08 10.87 18.96
CA CYS A 82 5.77 10.48 20.18
C CYS A 82 4.90 9.54 21.02
N LYS A 83 3.66 9.95 21.31
CA LYS A 83 2.71 9.16 22.11
C LYS A 83 2.33 7.82 21.49
N ASN A 84 1.94 7.82 20.22
CA ASN A 84 1.25 6.68 19.62
C ASN A 84 2.18 5.75 18.83
N SER A 85 3.44 6.14 18.60
CA SER A 85 4.35 5.39 17.72
C SER A 85 5.77 5.27 18.27
N LEU A 86 6.39 6.37 18.72
CA LEU A 86 7.80 6.33 19.15
C LEU A 86 7.97 5.80 20.58
N SER A 87 7.16 6.27 21.51
CA SER A 87 7.24 5.88 22.92
C SER A 87 6.90 4.41 23.19
N PRO A 88 5.87 3.82 22.54
CA PRO A 88 5.53 2.41 22.73
C PRO A 88 6.65 1.42 22.39
N ILE A 89 7.65 1.83 21.59
CA ILE A 89 8.82 1.01 21.23
C ILE A 89 10.13 1.54 21.83
N GLY A 90 10.04 2.45 22.80
CA GLY A 90 11.19 2.91 23.59
C GLY A 90 12.11 3.92 22.91
N LEU A 91 11.74 4.52 21.77
CA LEU A 91 12.56 5.56 21.11
C LEU A 91 12.52 6.90 21.85
N VAL A 92 11.41 7.18 22.53
CA VAL A 92 11.21 8.36 23.38
C VAL A 92 10.54 7.96 24.69
N ALA A 93 10.87 8.62 25.79
CA ALA A 93 10.27 8.38 27.09
C ALA A 93 9.31 9.52 27.45
N LEU A 94 8.19 9.18 28.09
CA LEU A 94 7.26 10.15 28.66
C LEU A 94 7.82 10.63 30.00
N GLU A 95 7.96 11.93 30.19
CA GLU A 95 8.38 12.52 31.46
C GLU A 95 7.36 13.56 31.92
N THR A 96 6.99 13.50 33.20
CA THR A 96 6.10 14.47 33.86
C THR A 96 6.89 15.65 34.39
N LEU A 97 6.46 16.86 34.01
CA LEU A 97 7.07 18.15 34.38
C LEU A 97 6.63 18.62 35.77
N ASN A 98 5.50 18.13 36.28
CA ASN A 98 4.97 18.52 37.58
C ASN A 98 4.45 17.34 38.41
N GLU A 99 4.42 17.51 39.73
CA GLU A 99 4.00 16.48 40.69
C GLU A 99 2.53 16.05 40.49
N ASN A 100 1.72 16.91 39.86
CA ASN A 100 0.31 16.67 39.59
C ASN A 100 0.06 15.90 38.28
N GLY A 101 1.11 15.64 37.47
CA GLY A 101 1.03 14.90 36.22
C GLY A 101 0.27 15.59 35.09
N THR A 102 -0.08 16.88 35.23
CA THR A 102 -0.84 17.64 34.23
C THR A 102 0.04 18.19 33.11
N GLU A 103 1.32 18.39 33.37
CA GLU A 103 2.30 18.77 32.38
C GLU A 103 3.25 17.61 32.12
N TYR A 104 3.36 17.21 30.86
CA TYR A 104 4.24 16.13 30.46
C TYR A 104 4.81 16.41 29.06
N GLY A 105 6.00 15.86 28.82
CA GLY A 105 6.68 15.95 27.55
C GLY A 105 7.36 14.63 27.20
N TYR A 106 8.09 14.63 26.09
CA TYR A 106 8.89 13.47 25.69
C TYR A 106 10.37 13.83 25.62
N THR A 107 11.23 12.92 26.09
CA THR A 107 12.68 12.95 25.91
C THR A 107 13.10 11.86 24.94
N LYS A 108 14.13 12.12 24.11
CA LYS A 108 14.74 11.06 23.29
C LYS A 108 15.56 10.12 24.17
N THR A 109 15.35 8.81 24.03
CA THR A 109 16.12 7.81 24.78
C THR A 109 17.46 7.51 24.12
N GLY A 110 18.38 6.87 24.84
CA GLY A 110 19.61 6.36 24.25
C GLY A 110 19.38 5.34 23.12
N TYR A 111 18.28 4.59 23.16
CA TYR A 111 17.87 3.71 22.06
C TYR A 111 17.38 4.51 20.84
N GLY A 112 16.58 5.56 21.08
CA GLY A 112 16.18 6.51 20.04
C GLY A 112 17.38 7.16 19.34
N GLU A 113 18.43 7.49 20.09
CA GLU A 113 19.66 8.05 19.55
C GLU A 113 20.49 7.02 18.77
N ARG A 114 20.74 5.85 19.37
CA ARG A 114 21.65 4.84 18.80
C ARG A 114 21.06 4.04 17.66
N ILE A 115 19.75 3.75 17.69
CA ILE A 115 19.07 2.87 16.72
C ILE A 115 18.06 3.68 15.90
N GLY A 116 17.32 4.58 16.55
CA GLY A 116 16.29 5.38 15.89
C GLY A 116 16.86 6.37 14.87
N ASN A 117 17.77 7.26 15.29
CA ASN A 117 18.32 8.29 14.40
C ASN A 117 19.01 7.72 13.17
N PRO A 118 19.89 6.71 13.25
CA PRO A 118 20.58 6.23 12.06
C PRO A 118 19.62 5.65 11.02
N LEU A 119 18.66 4.83 11.45
CA LEU A 119 17.65 4.29 10.53
C LEU A 119 16.75 5.39 9.96
N ALA A 120 16.35 6.36 10.77
CA ALA A 120 15.59 7.51 10.30
C ALA A 120 16.37 8.31 9.24
N GLY A 121 17.67 8.55 9.45
CA GLY A 121 18.54 9.22 8.50
C GLY A 121 18.63 8.48 7.17
N LEU A 122 18.84 7.16 7.21
CA LEU A 122 18.92 6.32 6.00
C LEU A 122 17.61 6.33 5.21
N LEU A 123 16.47 6.16 5.88
CA LEU A 123 15.15 6.11 5.22
C LEU A 123 14.74 7.48 4.66
N LEU A 124 15.07 8.57 5.35
CA LEU A 124 14.81 9.92 4.84
C LEU A 124 15.73 10.26 3.67
N ALA A 125 17.01 9.92 3.73
CA ALA A 125 17.93 10.10 2.62
C ALA A 125 17.50 9.29 1.38
N PHE A 126 17.01 8.06 1.60
CA PHE A 126 16.37 7.26 0.54
C PHE A 126 15.13 7.97 -0.03
N SER A 127 14.21 8.44 0.82
CA SER A 127 13.00 9.13 0.36
C SER A 127 13.33 10.44 -0.39
N GLU A 128 14.37 11.16 0.02
CA GLU A 128 14.83 12.37 -0.66
C GLU A 128 15.35 12.10 -2.07
N ARG A 129 16.09 11.00 -2.28
CA ARG A 129 16.60 10.57 -3.59
C ARG A 129 15.47 10.17 -4.55
N TYR A 130 14.45 9.49 -4.04
CA TYR A 130 13.32 9.01 -4.83
C TYR A 130 12.09 9.90 -4.65
N SER A 131 12.08 11.08 -5.29
CA SER A 131 11.00 12.07 -5.15
C SER A 131 9.61 11.54 -5.49
N GLU A 132 9.52 10.60 -6.44
CA GLU A 132 8.24 10.09 -6.96
C GLU A 132 7.50 9.12 -6.02
N ILE A 133 8.16 8.62 -4.97
CA ILE A 133 7.58 7.60 -4.08
C ILE A 133 7.86 7.95 -2.62
N SER A 134 6.83 8.10 -1.81
CA SER A 134 6.91 8.35 -0.37
C SER A 134 7.06 7.06 0.45
N LEU A 135 7.59 7.19 1.68
CA LEU A 135 7.61 6.12 2.67
C LEU A 135 6.20 5.62 3.02
N SER A 136 5.18 6.49 2.95
CA SER A 136 3.79 6.11 3.14
C SER A 136 3.23 5.25 2.01
N GLU A 137 3.64 5.49 0.77
CA GLU A 137 3.26 4.67 -0.40
C GLU A 137 4.01 3.35 -0.43
N LEU A 138 5.21 3.29 0.13
CA LEU A 138 5.97 2.04 0.30
C LEU A 138 5.41 1.19 1.43
N PHE A 139 5.16 1.76 2.61
CA PHE A 139 4.88 0.96 3.82
C PHE A 139 3.44 1.05 4.33
N GLY A 140 2.63 1.96 3.81
CA GLY A 140 1.20 2.07 4.13
C GLY A 140 0.90 2.46 5.58
N GLY A 141 -0.37 2.31 5.95
CA GLY A 141 -0.87 2.63 7.29
C GLY A 141 -0.56 1.56 8.33
N THR A 142 -0.38 1.97 9.58
CA THR A 142 0.02 1.09 10.69
C THR A 142 -1.14 0.58 11.55
N SER A 143 -2.38 0.91 11.18
CA SER A 143 -3.58 0.37 11.81
C SER A 143 -3.70 -1.12 11.54
N SER A 144 -3.83 -1.93 12.59
CA SER A 144 -3.99 -3.37 12.50
C SER A 144 -4.93 -3.85 13.59
N ASN A 145 -5.68 -4.92 13.32
CA ASN A 145 -6.51 -5.62 14.30
C ASN A 145 -5.79 -6.82 14.95
N ALA A 146 -4.56 -7.11 14.52
CA ALA A 146 -3.77 -8.18 15.12
C ALA A 146 -3.58 -7.95 16.64
N LYS A 147 -3.57 -9.02 17.43
CA LYS A 147 -3.25 -8.90 18.85
C LYS A 147 -1.74 -8.67 18.99
N PRO A 148 -1.31 -7.79 19.93
CA PRO A 148 0.10 -7.68 20.24
C PRO A 148 0.61 -9.02 20.81
N VAL A 149 1.85 -9.36 20.48
CA VAL A 149 2.60 -10.49 21.00
C VAL A 149 3.90 -9.98 21.60
N GLN A 150 4.40 -10.65 22.64
CA GLN A 150 5.70 -10.31 23.23
C GLN A 150 6.81 -10.77 22.29
N ALA A 151 7.69 -9.85 21.88
CA ALA A 151 8.85 -10.13 21.04
C ALA A 151 10.13 -9.68 21.72
N LYS A 152 11.23 -10.40 21.46
CA LYS A 152 12.57 -10.00 21.89
C LYS A 152 13.06 -8.83 21.04
N SER A 153 13.69 -7.87 21.70
CA SER A 153 14.36 -6.71 21.11
C SER A 153 15.68 -6.44 21.83
N SER A 154 16.51 -5.58 21.25
CA SER A 154 17.77 -5.12 21.83
C SER A 154 17.61 -4.39 23.17
N ILE A 155 16.41 -3.91 23.52
CA ILE A 155 16.09 -3.24 24.79
C ILE A 155 15.26 -4.12 25.75
N GLY A 156 15.15 -5.41 25.48
CA GLY A 156 14.36 -6.37 26.27
C GLY A 156 13.13 -6.85 25.51
N THR A 157 12.02 -7.05 26.21
CA THR A 157 10.78 -7.55 25.58
C THR A 157 9.86 -6.38 25.25
N VAL A 158 9.36 -6.32 24.02
CA VAL A 158 8.45 -5.27 23.54
C VAL A 158 7.21 -5.88 22.89
N ASP A 159 6.12 -5.11 22.88
CA ASP A 159 4.92 -5.46 22.13
C ASP A 159 5.18 -5.38 20.63
N TYR A 160 5.09 -6.52 19.95
CA TYR A 160 5.08 -6.61 18.51
C TYR A 160 3.69 -6.86 17.98
N LYS A 161 3.37 -6.21 16.85
CA LYS A 161 2.12 -6.43 16.16
C LYS A 161 2.37 -6.43 14.66
N PHE A 162 1.89 -7.48 13.99
CA PHE A 162 1.95 -7.58 12.54
C PHE A 162 1.08 -6.50 11.90
N ARG A 163 1.71 -5.65 11.08
CA ARG A 163 1.11 -4.46 10.45
C ARG A 163 1.49 -4.43 8.97
N THR A 164 0.85 -3.54 8.21
CA THR A 164 1.12 -3.33 6.79
C THR A 164 2.61 -3.20 6.45
N PRO A 165 3.44 -2.44 7.19
CA PRO A 165 4.85 -2.31 6.84
C PRO A 165 5.61 -3.64 6.86
N THR A 166 5.34 -4.52 7.84
CA THR A 166 5.96 -5.85 7.90
C THR A 166 5.59 -6.67 6.66
N LEU A 167 4.29 -6.72 6.33
CA LEU A 167 3.84 -7.49 5.18
C LEU A 167 4.40 -6.93 3.86
N ARG A 168 4.45 -5.61 3.71
CA ARG A 168 5.00 -4.98 2.50
C ARG A 168 6.51 -5.24 2.37
N LEU A 169 7.27 -5.27 3.47
CA LEU A 169 8.67 -5.72 3.43
C LEU A 169 8.82 -7.15 2.93
N GLN A 170 7.97 -8.07 3.39
CA GLN A 170 7.99 -9.45 2.91
C GLN A 170 7.63 -9.55 1.43
N ILE A 171 6.63 -8.78 0.98
CA ILE A 171 6.27 -8.68 -0.45
C ILE A 171 7.48 -8.18 -1.25
N PHE A 172 8.15 -7.11 -0.81
CA PHE A 172 9.31 -6.55 -1.52
C PHE A 172 10.46 -7.56 -1.61
N TRP A 173 10.75 -8.28 -0.52
CA TRP A 173 11.74 -9.35 -0.50
C TRP A 173 11.43 -10.44 -1.53
N GLU A 174 10.19 -10.95 -1.54
CA GLU A 174 9.78 -11.96 -2.51
C GLU A 174 9.87 -11.45 -3.94
N LEU A 175 9.44 -10.22 -4.21
CA LEU A 175 9.51 -9.63 -5.55
C LEU A 175 10.95 -9.38 -6.01
N ALA A 176 11.84 -8.97 -5.11
CA ALA A 176 13.24 -8.69 -5.42
C ALA A 176 14.09 -9.96 -5.63
N THR A 177 13.67 -11.09 -5.09
CA THR A 177 14.46 -12.34 -5.12
C THR A 177 13.88 -13.43 -6.01
N SER A 178 12.60 -13.33 -6.39
CA SER A 178 11.95 -14.30 -7.28
C SER A 178 12.16 -14.00 -8.76
N ASP A 179 12.10 -15.05 -9.57
CA ASP A 179 11.91 -14.91 -11.02
C ASP A 179 10.56 -14.24 -11.31
N GLN A 180 10.59 -13.23 -12.18
CA GLN A 180 9.43 -12.40 -12.54
C GLN A 180 8.95 -12.72 -13.97
N PRO A 181 7.64 -12.60 -14.27
CA PRO A 181 6.57 -12.18 -13.37
C PRO A 181 6.14 -13.30 -12.39
N ILE A 182 5.75 -12.92 -11.18
CA ILE A 182 5.14 -13.83 -10.20
C ILE A 182 3.61 -13.68 -10.22
N THR A 183 2.87 -14.78 -10.04
CA THR A 183 1.41 -14.67 -9.87
C THR A 183 1.06 -14.24 -8.45
N TRP A 184 -0.11 -13.63 -8.28
CA TRP A 184 -0.68 -13.36 -6.96
C TRP A 184 -0.76 -14.63 -6.10
N LYS A 185 -1.11 -15.77 -6.70
CA LYS A 185 -1.21 -17.05 -6.01
C LYS A 185 0.15 -17.54 -5.53
N ASP A 186 1.16 -17.52 -6.39
CA ASP A 186 2.51 -17.93 -6.01
C ASP A 186 3.07 -17.02 -4.90
N LEU A 187 2.84 -15.71 -4.99
CA LEU A 187 3.22 -14.77 -3.94
C LEU A 187 2.49 -15.06 -2.63
N HIS A 188 1.18 -15.33 -2.68
CA HIS A 188 0.39 -15.70 -1.51
C HIS A 188 0.91 -16.98 -0.83
N ASP A 189 1.20 -18.00 -1.63
CA ASP A 189 1.65 -19.31 -1.16
C ASP A 189 3.06 -19.20 -0.52
N ARG A 190 3.95 -18.38 -1.08
CA ARG A 190 5.29 -18.11 -0.53
C ARG A 190 5.25 -17.34 0.79
N LEU A 191 4.40 -16.32 0.88
CA LEU A 191 4.26 -15.50 2.08
C LEU A 191 3.52 -16.24 3.22
N ASN A 192 2.88 -17.38 2.92
CA ASN A 192 2.11 -18.19 3.86
C ASN A 192 1.07 -17.37 4.66
N ILE A 193 0.37 -16.46 3.97
CA ILE A 193 -0.61 -15.57 4.61
C ILE A 193 -1.92 -16.33 4.73
N GLY A 194 -2.43 -16.51 5.95
CA GLY A 194 -3.66 -17.29 6.19
C GLY A 194 -4.96 -16.65 5.64
N VAL A 195 -4.92 -15.46 5.06
CA VAL A 195 -6.10 -14.71 4.60
C VAL A 195 -5.92 -14.14 3.20
N TYR A 196 -6.55 -14.79 2.22
CA TYR A 196 -6.55 -14.40 0.79
C TYR A 196 -6.93 -12.93 0.53
N GLY A 197 -7.80 -12.31 1.34
CA GLY A 197 -8.23 -10.93 1.11
C GLY A 197 -7.18 -9.84 1.44
N GLN A 198 -6.17 -10.16 2.26
CA GLN A 198 -5.23 -9.15 2.76
C GLN A 198 -4.17 -8.78 1.71
N LEU A 199 -3.61 -9.78 1.01
CA LEU A 199 -2.59 -9.56 0.00
C LEU A 199 -3.11 -8.71 -1.16
N SER A 200 -4.33 -8.97 -1.65
CA SER A 200 -4.91 -8.23 -2.78
C SER A 200 -4.99 -6.71 -2.55
N ASN A 201 -5.35 -6.28 -1.33
CA ASN A 201 -5.39 -4.85 -1.02
C ASN A 201 -4.00 -4.21 -1.12
N HIS A 202 -2.97 -4.88 -0.58
CA HIS A 202 -1.61 -4.38 -0.65
C HIS A 202 -1.07 -4.32 -2.08
N ILE A 203 -1.30 -5.36 -2.89
CA ILE A 203 -0.87 -5.38 -4.29
C ILE A 203 -1.55 -4.27 -5.10
N ASN A 204 -2.87 -4.06 -4.90
CA ASN A 204 -3.59 -2.99 -5.57
C ASN A 204 -3.10 -1.59 -5.16
N GLU A 205 -2.85 -1.37 -3.86
CA GLU A 205 -2.30 -0.10 -3.37
C GLU A 205 -0.91 0.16 -3.95
N LEU A 206 0.00 -0.81 -3.86
CA LEU A 206 1.35 -0.70 -4.40
C LEU A 206 1.37 -0.47 -5.91
N ALA A 207 0.44 -1.07 -6.65
CA ALA A 207 0.32 -0.86 -8.09
C ALA A 207 -0.24 0.52 -8.43
N ARG A 208 -1.26 0.98 -7.69
CA ARG A 208 -1.81 2.33 -7.83
C ARG A 208 -0.75 3.40 -7.57
N ASP A 209 0.09 3.16 -6.56
CA ASP A 209 1.17 4.06 -6.16
C ASP A 209 2.45 3.84 -6.99
N ASN A 210 2.37 3.07 -8.09
CA ASN A 210 3.44 2.78 -9.05
C ASN A 210 4.73 2.16 -8.47
N VAL A 211 4.62 1.52 -7.30
CA VAL A 211 5.73 0.78 -6.67
C VAL A 211 5.97 -0.55 -7.38
N ILE A 212 4.91 -1.18 -7.88
CA ILE A 212 4.96 -2.45 -8.62
C ILE A 212 4.10 -2.38 -9.88
N SER A 213 4.37 -3.25 -10.85
CA SER A 213 3.44 -3.50 -11.95
C SER A 213 2.50 -4.64 -11.57
N PHE A 214 1.20 -4.40 -11.66
CA PHE A 214 0.20 -5.43 -11.43
C PHE A 214 -0.84 -5.44 -12.53
N GLN A 215 -1.08 -6.62 -13.09
CA GLN A 215 -2.19 -6.87 -13.99
C GLN A 215 -2.97 -8.07 -13.48
N SER A 216 -4.29 -7.97 -13.43
CA SER A 216 -5.15 -9.09 -13.09
C SER A 216 -6.27 -9.25 -14.10
N LYS A 217 -6.72 -10.49 -14.21
CA LYS A 217 -7.93 -10.83 -14.93
C LYS A 217 -9.12 -10.17 -14.24
N GLY A 218 -9.85 -9.32 -14.96
CA GLY A 218 -11.13 -8.76 -14.48
C GLY A 218 -12.14 -9.86 -14.13
N PHE A 219 -13.02 -9.59 -13.16
CA PHE A 219 -13.98 -10.56 -12.62
C PHE A 219 -14.87 -11.19 -13.70
N ASP A 220 -15.30 -10.39 -14.67
CA ASP A 220 -16.19 -10.82 -15.75
C ASP A 220 -15.46 -11.34 -16.98
N LYS A 221 -14.12 -11.38 -16.95
CA LYS A 221 -13.36 -11.87 -18.09
C LYS A 221 -13.30 -13.40 -18.05
N PRO A 222 -13.20 -14.06 -19.20
CA PRO A 222 -12.93 -15.49 -19.32
C PRO A 222 -11.46 -15.82 -19.00
N TYR A 223 -11.18 -17.04 -18.52
CA TYR A 223 -9.82 -17.49 -18.16
C TYR A 223 -8.92 -17.82 -19.35
N LYS A 224 -9.47 -17.87 -20.56
CA LYS A 224 -8.67 -18.11 -21.76
C LYS A 224 -9.40 -17.46 -22.91
N MET A 225 -8.80 -16.41 -23.44
CA MET A 225 -9.27 -15.77 -24.67
C MET A 225 -8.33 -16.18 -25.79
N TYR A 226 -8.90 -16.37 -26.96
CA TYR A 226 -8.17 -16.63 -28.19
C TYR A 226 -8.44 -15.46 -29.13
N SER A 227 -7.48 -15.09 -29.95
CA SER A 227 -7.74 -14.38 -31.18
C SER A 227 -7.12 -15.15 -32.31
N LEU A 228 -7.62 -14.99 -33.53
CA LEU A 228 -6.85 -15.40 -34.69
C LEU A 228 -5.53 -14.64 -34.67
N PHE A 229 -4.44 -15.35 -34.90
CA PHE A 229 -3.14 -14.74 -35.11
C PHE A 229 -3.28 -13.92 -36.41
N ARG A 230 -3.35 -12.58 -36.31
CA ARG A 230 -3.52 -11.72 -37.50
C ARG A 230 -2.34 -11.98 -38.45
N ASP A 231 -2.66 -12.11 -39.74
CA ASP A 231 -1.75 -12.32 -40.86
C ASP A 231 -1.03 -13.70 -40.91
N HIS A 232 -1.72 -14.75 -41.36
CA HIS A 232 -1.02 -15.89 -41.96
C HIS A 232 -0.62 -15.51 -43.39
N PRO A 233 0.69 -15.57 -43.71
CA PRO A 233 1.08 -16.33 -44.87
C PRO A 233 2.06 -17.39 -44.38
N VAL A 234 1.53 -18.46 -43.80
CA VAL A 234 2.27 -19.73 -43.87
C VAL A 234 1.69 -20.45 -45.08
N GLU A 235 2.20 -20.08 -46.25
CA GLU A 235 2.05 -20.96 -47.41
C GLU A 235 3.11 -22.07 -47.35
N PRO A 236 2.75 -23.31 -47.74
CA PRO A 236 1.41 -23.73 -48.16
C PRO A 236 0.50 -23.96 -46.94
N PRO A 237 -0.84 -23.84 -47.12
CA PRO A 237 -1.80 -23.95 -46.05
C PRO A 237 -1.69 -25.35 -45.43
N SER A 238 -1.17 -25.42 -44.21
CA SER A 238 -1.18 -26.70 -43.49
C SER A 238 -2.66 -27.12 -43.35
N PRO A 239 -3.04 -28.33 -43.81
CA PRO A 239 -4.42 -28.71 -43.98
C PRO A 239 -5.14 -28.57 -42.64
N THR A 240 -6.36 -27.99 -42.67
CA THR A 240 -7.36 -27.93 -41.58
C THR A 240 -6.88 -28.55 -40.27
N PRO A 241 -6.62 -27.78 -39.19
CA PRO A 241 -5.80 -28.19 -38.03
C PRO A 241 -6.00 -29.67 -37.64
N SER A 242 -5.23 -30.58 -38.25
CA SER A 242 -5.74 -31.94 -38.41
C SER A 242 -5.35 -32.78 -37.19
N THR A 243 -6.31 -33.02 -36.30
CA THR A 243 -6.21 -34.12 -35.34
C THR A 243 -6.49 -35.43 -36.09
N ARG A 244 -5.55 -36.40 -36.07
CA ARG A 244 -5.72 -37.70 -36.74
C ARG A 244 -7.03 -38.38 -36.29
N GLY A 245 -7.77 -39.00 -37.22
CA GLY A 245 -8.97 -39.81 -36.94
C GLY A 245 -10.30 -39.04 -36.92
N ARG A 246 -11.25 -39.45 -36.06
CA ARG A 246 -12.68 -39.00 -36.01
C ARG A 246 -12.89 -37.49 -35.74
N MET A 247 -11.86 -36.69 -35.51
CA MET A 247 -11.97 -35.27 -35.13
C MET A 247 -11.71 -34.27 -36.29
N LYS A 248 -11.42 -34.76 -37.51
CA LYS A 248 -11.17 -33.91 -38.70
C LYS A 248 -12.34 -32.98 -39.06
N SER A 249 -13.57 -33.50 -39.04
CA SER A 249 -14.76 -32.71 -39.37
C SER A 249 -15.03 -31.63 -38.33
N LEU A 250 -15.00 -31.99 -37.04
CA LEU A 250 -15.17 -31.06 -35.94
C LEU A 250 -14.13 -29.93 -35.98
N THR A 251 -12.88 -30.27 -36.28
CA THR A 251 -11.82 -29.26 -36.32
C THR A 251 -12.05 -28.24 -37.43
N LYS A 252 -12.49 -28.69 -38.61
CA LYS A 252 -12.87 -27.79 -39.71
C LYS A 252 -14.04 -26.89 -39.31
N GLU A 253 -15.10 -27.46 -38.74
CA GLU A 253 -16.28 -26.72 -38.29
C GLU A 253 -15.92 -25.66 -37.23
N VAL A 254 -15.09 -26.01 -36.25
CA VAL A 254 -14.61 -25.08 -35.21
C VAL A 254 -13.73 -23.98 -35.81
N TYR A 255 -12.86 -24.31 -36.76
CA TYR A 255 -12.02 -23.30 -37.43
C TYR A 255 -12.87 -22.28 -38.20
N GLU A 256 -13.87 -22.74 -38.95
CA GLU A 256 -14.81 -21.85 -39.64
C GLU A 256 -15.54 -20.92 -38.67
N ILE A 257 -15.98 -21.43 -37.52
CA ILE A 257 -16.62 -20.61 -36.47
C ILE A 257 -15.64 -19.57 -35.95
N VAL A 258 -14.42 -19.97 -35.61
CA VAL A 258 -13.39 -19.05 -35.13
C VAL A 258 -13.09 -17.94 -36.14
N GLN A 259 -13.10 -18.23 -37.44
CA GLN A 259 -12.96 -17.21 -38.50
C GLN A 259 -14.09 -16.17 -38.53
N THR A 260 -15.27 -16.51 -38.00
CA THR A 260 -16.39 -15.57 -37.89
C THR A 260 -16.34 -14.70 -36.63
N LEU A 261 -15.52 -15.06 -35.64
CA LEU A 261 -15.43 -14.34 -34.37
C LEU A 261 -14.42 -13.19 -34.47
N ALA A 262 -14.91 -11.95 -34.36
CA ALA A 262 -14.06 -10.76 -34.39
C ALA A 262 -13.37 -10.52 -33.04
N GLY A 263 -12.07 -10.21 -33.07
CA GLY A 263 -11.30 -9.85 -31.89
C GLY A 263 -10.94 -11.04 -31.00
N TRP A 264 -11.03 -10.84 -29.68
CA TRP A 264 -10.75 -11.87 -28.67
C TRP A 264 -12.04 -12.61 -28.30
N PHE A 265 -12.02 -13.94 -28.34
CA PHE A 265 -13.16 -14.80 -28.04
C PHE A 265 -12.83 -15.96 -27.09
N THR A 266 -13.84 -16.57 -26.50
CA THR A 266 -13.68 -17.65 -25.50
C THR A 266 -14.04 -19.01 -26.05
N THR A 267 -13.68 -20.06 -25.30
CA THR A 267 -14.17 -21.41 -25.61
C THR A 267 -15.70 -21.48 -25.52
N GLU A 268 -16.32 -20.81 -24.55
CA GLU A 268 -17.77 -20.76 -24.38
C GLU A 268 -18.45 -20.09 -25.57
N GLN A 269 -17.92 -18.96 -26.06
CA GLN A 269 -18.43 -18.28 -27.25
C GLN A 269 -18.33 -19.18 -28.48
N VAL A 270 -17.21 -19.89 -28.67
CA VAL A 270 -17.07 -20.85 -29.77
C VAL A 270 -18.09 -21.98 -29.65
N ILE A 271 -18.35 -22.49 -28.44
CA ILE A 271 -19.35 -23.54 -28.19
C ILE A 271 -20.77 -23.03 -28.46
N GLU A 272 -21.11 -21.83 -28.00
CA GLU A 272 -22.40 -21.19 -28.22
C GLU A 272 -22.66 -21.00 -29.72
N THR A 273 -21.72 -20.36 -30.44
CA THR A 273 -21.82 -20.18 -31.89
C THR A 273 -21.85 -21.52 -32.63
N TYR A 274 -21.13 -22.54 -32.14
CA TYR A 274 -21.20 -23.88 -32.71
C TYR A 274 -22.61 -24.47 -32.60
N PHE A 275 -23.25 -24.37 -31.44
CA PHE A 275 -24.60 -24.90 -31.24
C PHE A 275 -25.70 -24.05 -31.87
N GLU A 276 -25.45 -22.77 -32.12
CA GLU A 276 -26.32 -21.94 -32.96
C GLU A 276 -26.28 -22.38 -34.43
N LYS A 277 -25.08 -22.69 -34.95
CA LYS A 277 -24.88 -23.16 -36.34
C LYS A 277 -25.32 -24.62 -36.54
N PHE A 278 -25.22 -25.45 -35.50
CA PHE A 278 -25.57 -26.88 -35.52
C PHE A 278 -26.47 -27.28 -34.32
N PRO A 279 -27.74 -26.82 -34.28
CA PRO A 279 -28.63 -27.04 -33.13
C PRO A 279 -28.85 -28.53 -32.79
N GLU A 280 -28.86 -29.40 -33.80
CA GLU A 280 -29.03 -30.84 -33.68
C GLU A 280 -27.90 -31.52 -32.90
N LYS A 281 -26.74 -30.87 -32.76
CA LYS A 281 -25.59 -31.41 -32.03
C LYS A 281 -25.58 -31.05 -30.54
N ARG A 282 -26.53 -30.23 -30.05
CA ARG A 282 -26.56 -29.72 -28.67
C ARG A 282 -26.71 -30.80 -27.60
N GLU A 283 -27.36 -31.92 -27.94
CA GLU A 283 -27.56 -33.04 -27.01
C GLU A 283 -26.27 -33.87 -26.78
N LYS A 284 -25.23 -33.69 -27.60
CA LYS A 284 -23.96 -34.42 -27.48
C LYS A 284 -23.12 -33.85 -26.34
N ARG A 285 -23.22 -34.46 -25.16
CA ARG A 285 -22.48 -34.07 -23.94
C ARG A 285 -20.95 -34.03 -24.10
N SER A 286 -20.36 -34.79 -25.03
CA SER A 286 -18.89 -34.80 -25.24
C SER A 286 -18.37 -33.62 -26.07
N LEU A 287 -19.25 -32.97 -26.85
CA LEU A 287 -18.84 -31.98 -27.85
C LEU A 287 -18.11 -30.77 -27.26
N PRO A 288 -18.54 -30.16 -26.14
CA PRO A 288 -17.80 -29.06 -25.51
C PRO A 288 -16.35 -29.42 -25.17
N LYS A 289 -16.12 -30.64 -24.68
CA LYS A 289 -14.78 -31.15 -24.36
C LYS A 289 -13.94 -31.40 -25.61
N GLU A 290 -14.58 -31.81 -26.70
CA GLU A 290 -13.93 -32.01 -28.00
C GLU A 290 -13.57 -30.67 -28.65
N ILE A 291 -14.45 -29.66 -28.60
CA ILE A 291 -14.19 -28.29 -29.07
C ILE A 291 -13.01 -27.68 -28.29
N TYR A 292 -12.96 -27.85 -26.97
CA TYR A 292 -11.81 -27.42 -26.17
C TYR A 292 -10.48 -28.05 -26.64
N ARG A 293 -10.49 -29.36 -26.95
CA ARG A 293 -9.29 -30.05 -27.47
C ARG A 293 -8.86 -29.51 -28.83
N VAL A 294 -9.82 -29.15 -29.69
CA VAL A 294 -9.55 -28.52 -30.98
C VAL A 294 -8.91 -27.15 -30.79
N LEU A 295 -9.49 -26.26 -29.98
CA LEU A 295 -8.93 -24.94 -29.71
C LEU A 295 -7.51 -25.02 -29.12
N ARG A 296 -7.27 -25.97 -28.21
CA ARG A 296 -5.92 -26.24 -27.66
C ARG A 296 -4.93 -26.73 -28.74
N HIS A 297 -5.39 -27.52 -29.70
CA HIS A 297 -4.54 -27.96 -30.81
C HIS A 297 -4.20 -26.80 -31.75
N MET A 298 -5.18 -25.94 -32.04
CA MET A 298 -5.01 -24.75 -32.88
C MET A 298 -4.07 -23.73 -32.24
N GLU A 299 -4.18 -23.51 -30.93
CA GLU A 299 -3.22 -22.74 -30.12
C GLU A 299 -1.80 -23.30 -30.26
N LYS A 300 -1.61 -24.62 -30.03
CA LYS A 300 -0.29 -25.26 -30.12
C LYS A 300 0.32 -25.24 -31.52
N SER A 301 -0.49 -24.97 -32.53
CA SER A 301 -0.09 -24.96 -33.94
C SER A 301 -0.08 -23.52 -34.49
N ASP A 302 -0.03 -22.52 -33.60
CA ASP A 302 0.07 -21.09 -33.91
C ASP A 302 -1.07 -20.49 -34.76
N TYR A 303 -2.23 -21.16 -34.84
CA TYR A 303 -3.42 -20.60 -35.48
C TYR A 303 -4.13 -19.56 -34.59
N LEU A 304 -3.93 -19.65 -33.27
CA LEU A 304 -4.59 -18.80 -32.28
C LEU A 304 -3.54 -18.13 -31.39
N ALA A 305 -3.61 -16.80 -31.29
CA ALA A 305 -3.00 -16.08 -30.19
C ALA A 305 -3.83 -16.32 -28.92
N VAL A 306 -3.18 -16.42 -27.76
CA VAL A 306 -3.85 -16.60 -26.48
C VAL A 306 -3.68 -15.35 -25.63
N GLY A 307 -4.77 -14.88 -25.03
CA GLY A 307 -4.77 -13.74 -24.13
C GLY A 307 -4.01 -14.06 -22.83
N ARG A 308 -3.40 -13.05 -22.21
CA ARG A 308 -2.40 -13.17 -21.13
C ARG A 308 -2.78 -14.06 -19.94
N PHE A 309 -4.05 -14.10 -19.54
CA PHE A 309 -4.44 -14.80 -18.32
C PHE A 309 -4.94 -16.22 -18.60
N SER A 310 -4.47 -17.18 -17.80
CA SER A 310 -4.94 -18.58 -17.77
C SER A 310 -5.68 -18.88 -16.46
N LYS A 311 -6.25 -20.09 -16.30
CA LYS A 311 -6.81 -20.53 -15.00
C LYS A 311 -5.73 -20.63 -13.91
N GLU A 312 -4.49 -20.90 -14.30
CA GLU A 312 -3.33 -21.03 -13.42
C GLU A 312 -2.63 -19.68 -13.21
N PHE A 313 -2.62 -18.80 -14.21
CA PHE A 313 -1.97 -17.50 -14.23
C PHE A 313 -3.00 -16.38 -14.42
N ALA A 314 -3.82 -16.12 -13.40
CA ALA A 314 -4.91 -15.12 -13.47
C ALA A 314 -4.46 -13.68 -13.14
N SER A 315 -3.17 -13.52 -12.85
CA SER A 315 -2.55 -12.28 -12.43
C SER A 315 -1.05 -12.32 -12.69
N GLU A 316 -0.48 -11.18 -13.01
CA GLU A 316 0.95 -10.98 -13.15
C GLU A 316 1.35 -9.81 -12.25
N ILE A 317 2.30 -10.05 -11.36
CA ILE A 317 2.99 -9.04 -10.58
C ILE A 317 4.43 -9.02 -11.08
N SER A 318 4.96 -7.83 -11.37
CA SER A 318 6.34 -7.67 -11.82
C SER A 318 6.92 -6.32 -11.40
N LEU A 319 8.24 -6.20 -11.53
CA LEU A 319 8.99 -4.97 -11.33
C LEU A 319 9.63 -4.58 -12.65
N SER A 320 9.51 -3.31 -13.05
CA SER A 320 10.42 -2.74 -14.04
C SER A 320 11.85 -2.69 -13.48
N GLU A 321 12.85 -2.48 -14.33
CA GLU A 321 14.24 -2.37 -13.89
C GLU A 321 14.44 -1.26 -12.86
N SER A 322 13.81 -0.10 -13.08
CA SER A 322 13.82 1.03 -12.14
C SER A 322 13.13 0.69 -10.82
N GLN A 323 11.93 0.08 -10.86
CA GLN A 323 11.23 -0.36 -9.63
C GLN A 323 12.07 -1.38 -8.85
N ARG A 324 12.71 -2.32 -9.56
CA ARG A 324 13.57 -3.33 -8.95
C ARG A 324 14.79 -2.71 -8.29
N SER A 325 15.47 -1.78 -8.97
CA SER A 325 16.63 -1.07 -8.41
C SER A 325 16.26 -0.33 -7.12
N THR A 326 15.15 0.42 -7.14
CA THR A 326 14.66 1.18 -5.97
C THR A 326 14.34 0.27 -4.79
N LEU A 327 13.63 -0.84 -5.03
CA LEU A 327 13.30 -1.79 -3.95
C LEU A 327 14.54 -2.53 -3.43
N VAL A 328 15.48 -2.93 -4.29
CA VAL A 328 16.72 -3.58 -3.87
C VAL A 328 17.57 -2.64 -3.01
N GLU A 329 17.68 -1.36 -3.36
CA GLU A 329 18.39 -0.37 -2.53
C GLU A 329 17.74 -0.24 -1.14
N LEU A 330 16.41 -0.09 -1.10
CA LEU A 330 15.67 -0.03 0.17
C LEU A 330 15.88 -1.28 1.03
N LEU A 331 15.79 -2.47 0.42
CA LEU A 331 16.01 -3.74 1.12
C LEU A 331 17.45 -3.87 1.62
N THR A 332 18.44 -3.39 0.85
CA THR A 332 19.85 -3.38 1.25
C THR A 332 20.07 -2.48 2.46
N ILE A 333 19.44 -1.30 2.50
CA ILE A 333 19.47 -0.40 3.66
C ILE A 333 18.91 -1.11 4.91
N ILE A 334 17.74 -1.74 4.78
CA ILE A 334 17.06 -2.37 5.91
C ILE A 334 17.80 -3.62 6.38
N ASP A 335 18.29 -4.46 5.47
CA ASP A 335 19.04 -5.67 5.80
C ASP A 335 20.40 -5.34 6.42
N GLY A 336 21.16 -4.41 5.82
CA GLY A 336 22.42 -3.94 6.37
C GLY A 336 22.24 -3.34 7.77
N PHE A 337 21.18 -2.55 7.97
CA PHE A 337 20.86 -2.00 9.28
C PHE A 337 20.46 -3.08 10.28
N GLN A 338 19.64 -4.05 9.87
CA GLN A 338 19.25 -5.19 10.71
C GLN A 338 20.48 -5.99 11.16
N ASN A 339 21.44 -6.18 10.28
CA ASN A 339 22.70 -6.87 10.55
C ASN A 339 23.72 -5.99 11.30
N GLN A 340 23.33 -4.77 11.67
CA GLN A 340 24.14 -3.81 12.43
C GLN A 340 25.48 -3.49 11.74
N ASP A 341 25.43 -3.33 10.41
CA ASP A 341 26.57 -2.89 9.61
C ASP A 341 27.07 -1.52 10.08
N SER A 342 28.33 -1.45 10.52
CA SER A 342 28.92 -0.25 11.11
C SER A 342 28.97 0.92 10.13
N ASP A 343 29.30 0.67 8.87
CA ASP A 343 29.47 1.73 7.87
C ASP A 343 28.10 2.33 7.53
N LEU A 344 27.08 1.48 7.48
CA LEU A 344 25.71 1.88 7.22
C LEU A 344 25.09 2.62 8.41
N ILE A 345 25.39 2.22 9.65
CA ILE A 345 25.00 2.96 10.86
C ILE A 345 25.65 4.35 10.88
N GLU A 346 26.95 4.45 10.62
CA GLU A 346 27.66 5.74 10.59
C GLU A 346 27.19 6.64 9.43
N LEU A 347 26.87 6.06 8.27
CA LEU A 347 26.19 6.78 7.20
C LEU A 347 24.84 7.32 7.68
N GLY A 348 24.02 6.50 8.34
CA GLY A 348 22.72 6.91 8.84
C GLY A 348 22.78 8.04 9.85
N LYS A 349 23.76 8.02 10.78
CA LYS A 349 24.00 9.13 11.72
C LYS A 349 24.34 10.42 10.98
N ARG A 350 25.23 10.34 9.99
CA ARG A 350 25.63 11.51 9.18
C ARG A 350 24.46 12.06 8.38
N GLU A 351 23.64 11.21 7.77
CA GLU A 351 22.44 11.65 7.04
C GLU A 351 21.41 12.27 7.97
N ALA A 352 21.16 11.68 9.14
CA ALA A 352 20.24 12.26 10.12
C ALA A 352 20.67 13.66 10.55
N MET A 353 21.96 13.84 10.88
CA MET A 353 22.51 15.14 11.24
C MET A 353 22.50 16.12 10.05
N GLY A 354 22.88 15.65 8.86
CA GLY A 354 22.88 16.45 7.64
C GLY A 354 21.50 16.97 7.27
N ILE A 355 20.47 16.13 7.37
CA ILE A 355 19.07 16.51 7.15
C ILE A 355 18.59 17.47 8.24
N LYS A 356 18.94 17.23 9.51
CA LYS A 356 18.57 18.11 10.63
C LYS A 356 19.14 19.52 10.46
N MET A 357 20.37 19.63 9.99
CA MET A 357 21.10 20.91 9.88
C MET A 357 20.83 21.66 8.58
N ASP A 358 20.13 21.04 7.62
CA ASP A 358 19.81 21.62 6.32
C ASP A 358 18.31 21.92 6.21
N PRO A 359 17.90 23.21 6.31
CA PRO A 359 16.50 23.57 6.28
C PRO A 359 15.77 23.23 4.98
N GLU A 360 16.47 23.24 3.85
CA GLU A 360 15.88 22.94 2.55
C GLU A 360 15.54 21.45 2.43
N ARG A 361 16.49 20.59 2.81
CA ARG A 361 16.29 19.13 2.85
C ARG A 361 15.16 18.75 3.81
N PHE A 362 15.19 19.28 5.02
CA PHE A 362 14.16 19.02 6.02
C PHE A 362 12.78 19.47 5.53
N SER A 363 12.68 20.68 4.96
CA SER A 363 11.43 21.21 4.40
C SER A 363 10.88 20.37 3.26
N LYS A 364 11.75 19.95 2.32
CA LYS A 364 11.37 19.09 1.19
C LYS A 364 10.76 17.77 1.67
N LEU A 365 11.37 17.12 2.65
CA LEU A 365 10.86 15.88 3.24
C LEU A 365 9.52 16.09 3.94
N MET A 366 9.36 17.21 4.65
CA MET A 366 8.09 17.58 5.30
C MET A 366 6.98 17.89 4.28
N ALA A 367 7.30 18.56 3.18
CA ALA A 367 6.36 18.81 2.07
C ALA A 367 5.89 17.49 1.46
N LYS A 368 6.81 16.58 1.16
CA LYS A 368 6.50 15.23 0.65
C LYS A 368 5.61 14.46 1.63
N ALA A 369 5.93 14.49 2.93
CA ALA A 369 5.11 13.85 3.96
C ALA A 369 3.66 14.36 3.95
N ARG A 370 3.47 15.68 3.72
CA ARG A 370 2.16 16.31 3.64
C ARG A 370 1.41 15.89 2.37
N GLU A 371 2.08 16.00 1.23
CA GLU A 371 1.52 15.68 -0.10
C GLU A 371 1.01 14.24 -0.19
N HIS A 372 1.68 13.29 0.44
CA HIS A 372 1.30 11.89 0.39
C HIS A 372 0.52 11.42 1.64
N SER A 373 0.20 12.31 2.59
CA SER A 373 -0.55 11.95 3.80
C SER A 373 -2.07 12.02 3.55
N PRO A 374 -2.78 10.87 3.59
CA PRO A 374 -4.24 10.88 3.39
C PRO A 374 -4.99 11.65 4.48
N ARG A 375 -4.38 11.81 5.67
CA ARG A 375 -4.97 12.59 6.77
C ARG A 375 -4.71 14.08 6.64
N ALA A 376 -3.54 14.49 6.14
CA ALA A 376 -3.24 15.90 5.91
C ALA A 376 -4.03 16.44 4.72
N ASN A 377 -4.24 15.59 3.71
CA ASN A 377 -5.07 15.87 2.54
C ASN A 377 -6.51 15.37 2.72
N ALA A 378 -6.87 14.85 3.90
CA ALA A 378 -8.26 14.55 4.20
C ALA A 378 -9.00 15.87 4.09
N ILE A 379 -9.84 15.94 3.07
CA ILE A 379 -10.61 17.14 2.79
C ILE A 379 -11.39 17.49 4.04
N SER A 380 -11.21 18.74 4.50
CA SER A 380 -11.77 19.19 5.76
C SER A 380 -13.26 18.81 5.83
N MET A 381 -13.71 18.41 7.02
CA MET A 381 -15.12 18.12 7.28
C MET A 381 -16.02 19.24 6.72
N GLN A 382 -15.56 20.49 6.78
CA GLN A 382 -16.28 21.66 6.31
C GLN A 382 -16.45 21.68 4.79
N GLU A 383 -15.40 21.41 4.02
CA GLU A 383 -15.51 21.34 2.56
C GLU A 383 -16.36 20.14 2.11
N THR A 384 -16.23 19.00 2.80
CA THR A 384 -17.09 17.84 2.52
C THR A 384 -18.56 18.11 2.83
N LYS A 385 -18.85 18.85 3.92
CA LYS A 385 -20.19 19.32 4.25
C LYS A 385 -20.75 20.26 3.18
N LEU A 386 -19.94 21.19 2.65
CA LEU A 386 -20.38 22.08 1.57
C LEU A 386 -20.74 21.31 0.29
N LEU A 387 -19.95 20.30 -0.08
CA LEU A 387 -20.29 19.43 -1.22
C LEU A 387 -21.55 18.62 -0.96
N LEU A 388 -21.70 18.04 0.22
CA LEU A 388 -22.92 17.30 0.59
C LEU A 388 -24.15 18.21 0.60
N TYR A 389 -24.02 19.45 1.06
CA TYR A 389 -25.09 20.44 0.96
C TYR A 389 -25.47 20.73 -0.49
N GLY A 390 -24.49 20.95 -1.38
CA GLY A 390 -24.72 21.10 -2.82
C GLY A 390 -25.48 19.90 -3.43
N ILE A 391 -25.03 18.68 -3.14
CA ILE A 391 -25.68 17.45 -3.60
C ILE A 391 -27.13 17.36 -3.11
N VAL A 392 -27.38 17.66 -1.82
CA VAL A 392 -28.73 17.63 -1.23
C VAL A 392 -29.64 18.72 -1.80
N LYS A 393 -29.07 19.88 -2.15
CA LYS A 393 -29.79 20.99 -2.79
C LYS A 393 -30.19 20.63 -4.22
N GLU A 394 -29.30 20.01 -4.99
CA GLU A 394 -29.56 19.57 -6.36
C GLU A 394 -30.47 18.32 -6.43
N ASN A 395 -30.53 17.52 -5.35
CA ASN A 395 -31.26 16.26 -5.30
C ASN A 395 -32.19 16.20 -4.08
N PRO A 396 -33.40 16.81 -4.14
CA PRO A 396 -34.34 16.78 -3.03
C PRO A 396 -34.80 15.35 -2.66
N ASN A 397 -34.86 15.05 -1.37
CA ASN A 397 -35.22 13.72 -0.82
C ASN A 397 -34.20 12.64 -1.19
N ILE A 398 -32.92 12.92 -0.98
CA ILE A 398 -31.83 11.98 -1.22
C ILE A 398 -31.53 11.14 0.04
N THR A 399 -31.16 9.87 -0.14
CA THR A 399 -30.67 9.02 0.96
C THR A 399 -29.15 9.15 1.13
N ALA A 400 -28.62 8.80 2.31
CA ALA A 400 -27.18 8.81 2.55
C ALA A 400 -26.40 7.90 1.58
N SER A 401 -26.98 6.77 1.17
CA SER A 401 -26.38 5.87 0.18
C SER A 401 -26.26 6.52 -1.20
N GLN A 402 -27.32 7.22 -1.64
CA GLN A 402 -27.31 7.96 -2.89
C GLN A 402 -26.33 9.14 -2.84
N ALA A 403 -26.31 9.91 -1.75
CA ALA A 403 -25.37 11.01 -1.56
C ALA A 403 -23.92 10.51 -1.60
N THR A 404 -23.63 9.35 -0.97
CA THR A 404 -22.30 8.72 -1.02
C THR A 404 -21.89 8.39 -2.46
N ARG A 405 -22.80 7.83 -3.25
CA ARG A 405 -22.54 7.47 -4.65
C ARG A 405 -22.28 8.71 -5.51
N ILE A 406 -23.06 9.76 -5.34
CA ILE A 406 -22.88 11.03 -6.09
C ILE A 406 -21.56 11.69 -5.70
N LEU A 407 -21.20 11.69 -4.41
CA LEU A 407 -19.94 12.23 -3.93
C LEU A 407 -18.72 11.49 -4.51
N GLU A 408 -18.81 10.16 -4.65
CA GLU A 408 -17.78 9.34 -5.32
C GLU A 408 -17.72 9.63 -6.83
N GLN A 409 -18.87 9.73 -7.50
CA GLN A 409 -18.94 9.91 -8.96
C GLN A 409 -18.56 11.32 -9.44
N GLN A 410 -19.01 12.38 -8.75
CA GLN A 410 -18.84 13.77 -9.20
C GLN A 410 -17.59 14.44 -8.62
N HIS A 411 -17.15 14.02 -7.44
CA HIS A 411 -16.04 14.66 -6.74
C HIS A 411 -14.88 13.71 -6.45
N ASN A 412 -14.93 12.47 -6.94
CA ASN A 412 -13.94 11.42 -6.70
C ASN A 412 -13.68 11.18 -5.19
N LYS A 413 -14.69 11.38 -4.34
CA LYS A 413 -14.57 11.23 -2.88
C LYS A 413 -15.28 9.97 -2.40
N LYS A 414 -14.48 8.98 -1.99
CA LYS A 414 -14.99 7.74 -1.43
C LYS A 414 -15.10 7.80 0.08
N LEU A 415 -16.31 7.93 0.61
CA LEU A 415 -16.59 7.94 2.04
C LEU A 415 -17.43 6.74 2.46
N LYS A 416 -17.27 6.32 3.72
CA LYS A 416 -18.18 5.34 4.32
C LYS A 416 -19.55 5.99 4.53
N ILE A 417 -20.62 5.24 4.30
CA ILE A 417 -22.01 5.72 4.48
C ILE A 417 -22.21 6.33 5.88
N ARG A 418 -21.64 5.72 6.92
CA ARG A 418 -21.71 6.26 8.29
C ARG A 418 -21.14 7.68 8.41
N THR A 419 -20.00 7.94 7.79
CA THR A 419 -19.36 9.26 7.79
C THR A 419 -20.21 10.29 7.05
N VAL A 420 -20.84 9.88 5.93
CA VAL A 420 -21.80 10.74 5.22
C VAL A 420 -23.03 11.05 6.09
N VAL A 421 -23.54 10.07 6.85
CA VAL A 421 -24.64 10.30 7.81
C VAL A 421 -24.23 11.29 8.90
N GLU A 422 -23.05 11.13 9.49
CA GLU A 422 -22.51 12.06 10.50
C GLU A 422 -22.46 13.50 9.96
N TYR A 423 -22.00 13.71 8.72
CA TYR A 423 -21.95 15.04 8.11
C TYR A 423 -23.32 15.62 7.75
N LEU A 424 -24.27 14.78 7.33
CA LEU A 424 -25.66 15.19 7.10
C LEU A 424 -26.36 15.58 8.41
N ASP A 425 -26.08 14.85 9.51
CA ASP A 425 -26.58 15.20 10.84
C ASP A 425 -26.02 16.56 11.31
N GLU A 426 -24.75 16.85 11.05
CA GLU A 426 -24.16 18.18 11.34
C GLU A 426 -24.79 19.30 10.50
N LEU A 427 -24.99 19.11 9.19
CA LEU A 427 -25.69 20.08 8.33
C LEU A 427 -27.14 20.34 8.78
N LYS A 428 -27.79 19.31 9.36
CA LYS A 428 -29.12 19.45 9.96
C LYS A 428 -29.07 20.25 11.27
N LYS A 429 -28.08 20.02 12.13
CA LYS A 429 -27.89 20.83 13.36
C LYS A 429 -27.67 22.30 13.02
N GLU A 430 -27.04 22.58 11.89
CA GLU A 430 -26.83 23.93 11.36
C GLU A 430 -28.04 24.51 10.62
N ASN A 431 -29.19 23.82 10.62
CA ASN A 431 -30.42 24.24 9.92
C ASN A 431 -30.26 24.47 8.40
N MET A 432 -29.26 23.83 7.76
CA MET A 432 -29.09 23.91 6.30
C MET A 432 -29.93 22.87 5.56
N ILE A 433 -30.19 21.72 6.18
CA ILE A 433 -30.98 20.62 5.60
C ILE A 433 -31.96 20.07 6.62
N LYS A 434 -33.00 19.38 6.15
CA LYS A 434 -34.00 18.69 6.97
C LYS A 434 -34.02 17.19 6.69
N LEU A 435 -34.33 16.43 7.74
CA LEU A 435 -34.52 14.98 7.69
C LEU A 435 -36.01 14.65 7.56
N ASN A 436 -36.37 13.98 6.46
CA ASN A 436 -37.68 13.41 6.22
C ASN A 436 -37.60 11.89 6.43
N LYS A 437 -38.31 11.37 7.43
CA LYS A 437 -38.42 9.91 7.64
C LYS A 437 -39.56 9.37 6.79
N ARG A 438 -39.29 8.39 5.92
CA ARG A 438 -40.33 7.65 5.17
C ARG A 438 -40.10 6.15 5.33
N LYS A 439 -41.08 5.45 5.91
CA LYS A 439 -40.98 4.02 6.24
C LYS A 439 -39.72 3.74 7.09
N ARG A 440 -38.86 2.81 6.65
CA ARG A 440 -37.60 2.43 7.32
C ARG A 440 -36.36 3.20 6.82
N SER A 441 -36.56 4.29 6.07
CA SER A 441 -35.46 5.04 5.44
C SER A 441 -35.48 6.54 5.78
N ASN A 442 -34.26 7.09 5.86
CA ASN A 442 -34.00 8.50 6.11
C ASN A 442 -33.71 9.22 4.79
N TYR A 443 -34.42 10.31 4.52
CA TYR A 443 -34.26 11.14 3.33
C TYR A 443 -33.92 12.57 3.73
N TRP A 444 -33.05 13.22 2.97
CA TRP A 444 -32.55 14.55 3.26
C TRP A 444 -32.97 15.54 2.18
N THR A 445 -33.29 16.75 2.59
CA THR A 445 -33.71 17.83 1.68
C THR A 445 -33.08 19.13 2.15
N ALA A 446 -32.61 19.97 1.24
CA ALA A 446 -32.13 21.30 1.59
C ALA A 446 -33.28 22.14 2.17
N ILE A 447 -32.94 23.04 3.08
CA ILE A 447 -33.82 24.13 3.48
C ILE A 447 -33.45 25.29 2.55
N ASP A 448 -34.40 25.72 1.74
CA ASP A 448 -34.26 26.97 1.00
C ASP A 448 -34.31 28.10 2.04
N LEU A 449 -33.19 28.82 2.18
CA LEU A 449 -33.10 30.03 2.99
C LEU A 449 -33.63 31.23 2.22
#